data_AF-A0A942HW95-F1
#
_entry.id   AF-A0A942HW95-F1
#
_cell.length_a   1.000
_cell.length_b   1.000
_cell.length_c   1.000
_cell.angle_alpha   90.00
_cell.angle_beta   90.00
_cell.angle_gamma   90.00
#
_symmetry.space_group_name_H-M   'P 1'
#
loop_
_entity.id
_entity.type
_entity.pdbx_description
1 polymer ?
#
loop_
_entity_poly.entity_id
_entity_poly.type
_entity_poly.pdbx_seq_one_letter_code
_entity_poly.pdbx_strand_id
1 'polypeptide(L)'
;MGDTKQFQRRPIAEPPTGDPESYFLIVGAGPMSEAFLRHLIQIYSSKSGITRGVISAVVRPPRVEQWTGPIVLVMPHMYDFAAEQLRPLDHTFHFYRELGSPEQLVPRLDPHIFMCLNLEAYYVAITNEGQKVKLDHPDIQHDLNLREEQAPKTVYGAMMRFIQHHFANGSEPLTFYFTENAQSNPRALFEQFIAAMAWNTSDLQQHFDERVEMVPAMMDRIVPSVTAEQNELFAELFPMPVEVKYAFGEQFGFFALPETKFAPIPWQRELSWYIRMVPPGRMGEFQQLKRWFSILHQLSALVAALSGHDTVDGAAKHPLMPKLSMLTHQEMRLQWNPADDQYVSEIDGRIAKKLGDTPYRVLRDMGSRKAPILLNLIAEYHQNQQALPHSLVLVIAMWLANLESEFLSNEKSYEALRLVGYRIKEWMPTGDAIGFTEIFASLSNATSLAVYQQLATNEQFMQTLAEMIPILARPAGLSAAIDLAFENGWAHVRSTWS
;
A
#
# COMPACT_ATOMS: atom_id res chain seq x y z
N MET A 1 3.77 19.57 -44.54
CA MET A 1 3.54 20.49 -43.40
C MET A 1 2.12 20.22 -42.94
N GLY A 2 1.95 19.34 -41.95
CA GLY A 2 0.64 18.96 -41.43
C GLY A 2 0.20 19.91 -40.33
N ASP A 3 -1.07 20.30 -40.35
CA ASP A 3 -1.72 21.21 -39.41
C ASP A 3 -1.46 20.81 -37.96
N THR A 4 -0.63 21.59 -37.26
CA THR A 4 -0.63 21.66 -35.80
C THR A 4 -1.94 22.30 -35.37
N LYS A 5 -2.96 21.48 -35.04
CA LYS A 5 -4.12 21.94 -34.28
C LYS A 5 -3.61 22.53 -32.96
N GLN A 6 -3.55 23.86 -32.88
CA GLN A 6 -3.32 24.56 -31.61
C GLN A 6 -4.48 24.24 -30.68
N PHE A 7 -4.21 23.39 -29.68
CA PHE A 7 -5.14 23.16 -28.59
C PHE A 7 -5.34 24.49 -27.85
N GLN A 8 -6.59 24.97 -27.77
CA GLN A 8 -6.93 26.11 -26.92
C GLN A 8 -6.72 25.69 -25.47
N ARG A 9 -5.59 26.11 -24.89
CA ARG A 9 -5.30 26.02 -23.46
C ARG A 9 -6.38 26.83 -22.73
N ARG A 10 -7.26 26.17 -21.97
CA ARG A 10 -8.11 26.91 -21.01
C ARG A 10 -7.18 27.56 -19.98
N PRO A 11 -7.45 28.81 -19.54
CA PRO A 11 -6.70 29.40 -18.44
C PRO A 11 -6.78 28.48 -17.23
N ILE A 12 -5.63 28.12 -16.67
CA ILE A 12 -5.56 27.40 -15.41
C ILE A 12 -6.00 28.39 -14.32
N ALA A 13 -7.04 28.04 -13.55
CA ALA A 13 -7.48 28.86 -12.44
C ALA A 13 -6.37 28.97 -11.38
N GLU A 14 -6.16 30.17 -10.85
CA GLU A 14 -5.25 30.38 -9.73
C GLU A 14 -5.74 29.60 -8.49
N PRO A 15 -4.84 29.04 -7.68
CA PRO A 15 -5.23 28.38 -6.45
C PRO A 15 -5.95 29.37 -5.50
N PRO A 16 -6.98 28.94 -4.75
CA PRO A 16 -7.74 29.79 -3.85
C PRO A 16 -6.79 30.53 -2.91
N THR A 17 -6.91 31.83 -2.81
CA THR A 17 -6.10 32.60 -1.86
C THR A 17 -6.86 32.66 -0.53
N GLY A 18 -6.41 31.92 0.48
CA GLY A 18 -7.03 31.94 1.80
C GLY A 18 -6.71 30.72 2.65
N ASP A 19 -6.98 30.84 3.95
CA ASP A 19 -6.83 29.76 4.92
C ASP A 19 -8.11 28.89 4.91
N PRO A 20 -8.03 27.57 4.71
CA PRO A 20 -9.20 26.69 4.65
C PRO A 20 -10.12 26.78 5.86
N GLU A 21 -11.42 26.63 5.62
CA GLU A 21 -12.44 26.61 6.69
C GLU A 21 -12.31 25.38 7.60
N SER A 22 -11.92 24.23 7.06
CA SER A 22 -11.65 23.01 7.85
C SER A 22 -10.48 22.21 7.28
N TYR A 23 -10.00 21.22 8.05
CA TYR A 23 -8.85 20.41 7.67
C TYR A 23 -9.08 18.91 7.88
N PHE A 24 -8.60 18.12 6.92
CA PHE A 24 -8.43 16.66 7.06
C PHE A 24 -7.06 16.33 7.62
N LEU A 25 -6.99 15.38 8.55
CA LEU A 25 -5.71 14.81 8.99
C LEU A 25 -5.40 13.52 8.21
N ILE A 26 -4.23 13.49 7.58
CA ILE A 26 -3.65 12.31 6.95
C ILE A 26 -2.33 11.98 7.64
N VAL A 27 -2.28 10.89 8.40
CA VAL A 27 -1.03 10.38 8.98
C VAL A 27 -0.39 9.40 8.00
N GLY A 28 0.92 9.55 7.72
CA GLY A 28 1.68 8.72 6.78
C GLY A 28 1.43 9.04 5.30
N ALA A 29 1.39 10.34 4.97
CA ALA A 29 1.17 10.81 3.60
C ALA A 29 2.25 10.29 2.63
N GLY A 30 1.80 9.89 1.45
CA GLY A 30 2.63 9.43 0.32
C GLY A 30 1.89 9.56 -1.01
N PRO A 31 2.43 9.02 -2.13
CA PRO A 31 1.88 9.24 -3.47
C PRO A 31 0.39 8.93 -3.59
N MET A 32 -0.09 7.85 -2.96
CA MET A 32 -1.51 7.47 -2.98
C MET A 32 -2.39 8.46 -2.21
N SER A 33 -1.91 9.05 -1.11
CA SER A 33 -2.62 10.15 -0.44
C SER A 33 -2.66 11.41 -1.31
N GLU A 34 -1.56 11.71 -2.01
CA GLU A 34 -1.42 12.89 -2.86
C GLU A 34 -2.31 12.79 -4.10
N ALA A 35 -2.32 11.64 -4.76
CA ALA A 35 -3.01 11.45 -6.03
C ALA A 35 -4.47 10.99 -5.88
N PHE A 36 -4.88 10.45 -4.73
CA PHE A 36 -6.25 9.95 -4.58
C PHE A 36 -7.05 10.66 -3.49
N LEU A 37 -6.58 10.67 -2.25
CA LEU A 37 -7.36 11.26 -1.15
C LEU A 37 -7.53 12.76 -1.28
N ARG A 38 -6.46 13.47 -1.64
CA ARG A 38 -6.55 14.91 -1.91
C ARG A 38 -7.50 15.20 -3.07
N HIS A 39 -7.55 14.33 -4.08
CA HIS A 39 -8.50 14.45 -5.17
C HIS A 39 -9.95 14.27 -4.72
N LEU A 40 -10.22 13.29 -3.85
CA LEU A 40 -11.56 13.10 -3.27
C LEU A 40 -11.97 14.30 -2.40
N ILE A 41 -11.07 14.77 -1.54
CA ILE A 41 -11.29 15.95 -0.69
C ILE A 41 -11.59 17.19 -1.55
N GLN A 42 -10.91 17.34 -2.69
CA GLN A 42 -11.15 18.42 -3.63
C GLN A 42 -12.55 18.35 -4.24
N ILE A 43 -12.93 17.18 -4.77
CA ILE A 43 -14.28 17.00 -5.33
C ILE A 43 -15.31 17.32 -4.26
N TYR A 44 -15.13 16.81 -3.04
CA TYR A 44 -16.04 17.12 -1.95
C TYR A 44 -16.13 18.61 -1.65
N SER A 45 -14.98 19.28 -1.47
CA SER A 45 -14.93 20.72 -1.18
C SER A 45 -15.63 21.54 -2.26
N SER A 46 -15.41 21.19 -3.53
CA SER A 46 -16.08 21.85 -4.67
C SER A 46 -17.60 21.68 -4.66
N LYS A 47 -18.11 20.54 -4.17
CA LYS A 47 -19.53 20.23 -4.13
C LYS A 47 -20.23 20.84 -2.93
N SER A 48 -19.56 20.92 -1.78
CA SER A 48 -20.15 21.49 -0.57
C SER A 48 -19.99 23.01 -0.49
N GLY A 49 -19.09 23.61 -1.28
CA GLY A 49 -18.76 25.04 -1.20
C GLY A 49 -17.95 25.45 0.03
N ILE A 50 -17.42 24.50 0.79
CA ILE A 50 -16.59 24.72 1.98
C ILE A 50 -15.15 24.42 1.58
N THR A 51 -14.25 25.38 1.83
CA THR A 51 -12.83 25.20 1.56
C THR A 51 -12.20 24.26 2.59
N ARG A 52 -11.55 23.18 2.14
CA ARG A 52 -10.89 22.23 3.05
C ARG A 52 -9.43 22.01 2.72
N GLY A 53 -8.60 22.06 3.76
CA GLY A 53 -7.18 21.76 3.72
C GLY A 53 -6.88 20.31 4.08
N VAL A 54 -5.63 19.91 3.86
CA VAL A 54 -5.11 18.62 4.30
C VAL A 54 -3.86 18.83 5.12
N ILE A 55 -3.89 18.36 6.36
CA ILE A 55 -2.73 18.24 7.23
C ILE A 55 -2.12 16.87 6.97
N SER A 56 -0.91 16.86 6.41
CA SER A 56 -0.13 15.64 6.22
C SER A 56 0.88 15.49 7.34
N ALA A 57 0.60 14.51 8.17
CA ALA A 57 1.34 14.13 9.35
C ALA A 57 2.37 13.06 8.99
N VAL A 58 3.66 13.33 9.22
CA VAL A 58 4.73 12.33 9.04
C VAL A 58 5.42 12.12 10.38
N VAL A 59 5.52 10.86 10.80
CA VAL A 59 5.98 10.51 12.15
C VAL A 59 7.46 10.13 12.21
N ARG A 60 8.05 9.86 11.04
CA ARG A 60 9.51 9.68 10.86
C ARG A 60 10.01 10.65 9.80
N PRO A 61 11.28 11.08 9.85
CA PRO A 61 11.88 11.85 8.77
C PRO A 61 11.63 11.09 7.46
N PRO A 62 10.90 11.68 6.51
CA PRO A 62 10.51 10.93 5.34
C PRO A 62 11.77 10.60 4.53
N ARG A 63 11.78 9.41 3.93
CA ARG A 63 12.84 9.00 2.99
C ARG A 63 12.81 9.84 1.70
N VAL A 64 11.81 10.70 1.54
CA VAL A 64 11.55 11.58 0.39
C VAL A 64 11.38 13.00 0.93
N GLU A 65 11.79 14.00 0.16
CA GLU A 65 11.62 15.41 0.51
C GLU A 65 10.15 15.73 0.82
N GLN A 66 9.92 16.46 1.92
CA GLN A 66 8.58 16.93 2.26
C GLN A 66 8.22 18.05 1.32
N TRP A 67 7.37 17.74 0.36
CA TRP A 67 6.76 18.76 -0.45
C TRP A 67 5.66 19.43 0.35
N THR A 68 5.65 20.75 0.36
CA THR A 68 4.73 21.53 1.16
C THR A 68 3.96 22.60 0.37
N GLY A 69 4.24 22.69 -0.93
CA GLY A 69 3.59 23.60 -1.87
C GLY A 69 2.51 22.89 -2.68
N PRO A 70 1.82 23.52 -3.61
CA PRO A 70 0.72 22.90 -4.36
C PRO A 70 1.04 21.55 -5.10
N ILE A 71 0.10 20.57 -5.23
CA ILE A 71 0.32 19.25 -5.92
C ILE A 71 -0.63 18.97 -7.12
N VAL A 72 -0.23 19.21 -8.36
CA VAL A 72 -1.05 18.94 -9.56
C VAL A 72 -1.22 17.44 -9.82
N LEU A 73 -2.46 16.95 -9.78
CA LEU A 73 -2.79 15.59 -10.22
C LEU A 73 -2.92 15.53 -11.74
N VAL A 74 -2.08 14.71 -12.37
CA VAL A 74 -2.11 14.37 -13.78
C VAL A 74 -2.72 12.97 -13.98
N MET A 75 -3.68 12.83 -14.90
CA MET A 75 -4.35 11.57 -15.22
C MET A 75 -4.09 11.15 -16.67
N PRO A 76 -4.04 9.84 -17.00
CA PRO A 76 -3.64 9.32 -18.31
C PRO A 76 -4.47 9.78 -19.51
N HIS A 77 -5.77 10.10 -19.36
CA HIS A 77 -6.55 10.66 -20.46
C HIS A 77 -6.17 12.12 -20.79
N MET A 78 -5.29 12.71 -19.98
CA MET A 78 -4.59 13.95 -20.31
C MET A 78 -3.27 13.69 -21.04
N TYR A 79 -2.94 12.43 -21.38
CA TYR A 79 -1.58 11.99 -21.67
C TYR A 79 -1.46 10.72 -22.53
N ASP A 80 -2.40 10.45 -23.44
CA ASP A 80 -2.22 9.28 -24.31
C ASP A 80 -0.89 9.42 -25.08
N PHE A 81 0.05 8.51 -24.81
CA PHE A 81 1.40 8.52 -25.38
C PHE A 81 1.40 8.07 -26.86
N ALA A 82 0.22 7.89 -27.43
CA ALA A 82 -0.06 7.94 -28.86
C ALA A 82 -1.12 9.03 -29.07
N ALA A 83 -0.92 9.85 -30.10
CA ALA A 83 -1.58 11.12 -30.28
C ALA A 83 -3.12 11.11 -30.15
N GLU A 84 -3.61 12.27 -29.72
CA GLU A 84 -4.97 12.83 -29.87
C GLU A 84 -5.91 12.76 -28.65
N GLN A 85 -6.15 13.97 -28.10
CA GLN A 85 -7.20 14.36 -27.13
C GLN A 85 -6.80 14.41 -25.66
N LEU A 86 -5.91 15.33 -25.31
CA LEU A 86 -5.70 15.77 -23.92
C LEU A 86 -6.83 16.73 -23.52
N ARG A 87 -7.54 16.46 -22.41
CA ARG A 87 -8.40 17.44 -21.74
C ARG A 87 -7.81 17.73 -20.35
N PRO A 88 -7.44 18.98 -20.01
CA PRO A 88 -7.00 19.31 -18.66
C PRO A 88 -8.15 19.07 -17.68
N LEU A 89 -7.87 18.37 -16.59
CA LEU A 89 -8.74 18.26 -15.43
C LEU A 89 -8.33 19.31 -14.40
N ASP A 90 -9.35 19.94 -13.83
CA ASP A 90 -9.28 21.07 -12.93
C ASP A 90 -8.24 20.91 -11.79
N HIS A 91 -7.39 21.93 -11.69
CA HIS A 91 -6.43 22.13 -10.60
C HIS A 91 -7.15 22.59 -9.33
N THR A 92 -6.68 22.15 -8.14
CA THR A 92 -6.42 23.03 -6.97
C THR A 92 -5.83 22.29 -5.75
N PHE A 93 -5.10 23.05 -4.91
CA PHE A 93 -4.21 22.58 -3.83
C PHE A 93 -4.31 23.43 -2.58
N HIS A 94 -4.14 22.85 -1.38
CA HIS A 94 -3.64 23.52 -0.17
C HIS A 94 -2.90 22.56 0.79
N PHE A 95 -2.09 23.13 1.70
CA PHE A 95 -1.03 22.47 2.48
C PHE A 95 -1.01 22.79 3.98
N TYR A 96 -0.26 21.93 4.71
CA TYR A 96 0.63 22.15 5.89
C TYR A 96 0.20 21.72 7.30
N ARG A 97 1.05 20.90 7.96
CA ARG A 97 1.87 21.18 9.17
C ARG A 97 2.53 19.86 9.61
N GLU A 98 3.82 19.89 10.01
CA GLU A 98 4.40 18.79 10.78
C GLU A 98 3.57 18.56 12.05
N LEU A 99 3.42 17.31 12.49
CA LEU A 99 2.67 16.95 13.71
C LEU A 99 3.29 17.47 15.03
N GLY A 100 4.19 18.45 14.96
CA GLY A 100 4.93 19.01 16.08
C GLY A 100 4.16 20.02 16.92
N SER A 101 2.88 20.31 16.62
CA SER A 101 2.05 21.20 17.46
C SER A 101 0.57 20.80 17.42
N PRO A 102 0.18 19.65 18.01
CA PRO A 102 -1.23 19.22 18.09
C PRO A 102 -2.17 20.30 18.64
N GLU A 103 -1.68 21.10 19.58
CA GLU A 103 -2.38 22.26 20.19
C GLU A 103 -2.88 23.28 19.17
N GLN A 104 -2.16 23.46 18.06
CA GLN A 104 -2.53 24.40 17.00
C GLN A 104 -3.40 23.76 15.92
N LEU A 105 -3.61 22.44 15.95
CA LEU A 105 -4.32 21.67 14.93
C LEU A 105 -5.76 21.34 15.36
N VAL A 106 -5.95 20.99 16.63
CA VAL A 106 -7.24 20.53 17.19
C VAL A 106 -8.43 21.46 16.87
N PRO A 107 -8.34 22.80 17.02
CA PRO A 107 -9.54 23.66 16.89
C PRO A 107 -10.12 23.79 15.47
N ARG A 108 -9.41 23.31 14.44
CA ARG A 108 -9.77 23.56 13.02
C ARG A 108 -9.93 22.27 12.20
N LEU A 109 -9.88 21.13 12.87
CA LEU A 109 -10.09 19.85 12.21
C LEU A 109 -11.57 19.72 11.85
N ASP A 110 -11.81 19.23 10.64
CA ASP A 110 -13.14 18.83 10.26
C ASP A 110 -13.58 17.69 11.20
N PRO A 111 -14.73 17.78 11.88
CA PRO A 111 -15.23 16.69 12.73
C PRO A 111 -15.48 15.42 11.89
N HIS A 112 -15.59 15.58 10.57
CA HIS A 112 -15.63 14.49 9.61
C HIS A 112 -14.21 14.23 9.06
N ILE A 113 -13.61 13.16 9.59
CA ILE A 113 -12.56 12.33 8.96
C ILE A 113 -11.12 12.59 9.43
N PHE A 114 -10.63 11.58 10.13
CA PHE A 114 -9.22 11.31 10.34
C PHE A 114 -8.81 10.08 9.51
N MET A 115 -7.70 10.15 8.81
CA MET A 115 -7.22 9.02 8.02
C MET A 115 -5.79 8.67 8.37
N CYS A 116 -5.60 7.44 8.86
CA CYS A 116 -4.29 6.88 9.11
C CYS A 116 -3.91 5.98 7.94
N LEU A 117 -2.99 6.48 7.12
CA LEU A 117 -2.40 5.76 6.01
C LEU A 117 -1.07 5.22 6.51
N ASN A 118 -1.02 3.93 6.80
CA ASN A 118 0.19 3.22 7.18
C ASN A 118 0.54 3.25 8.67
N LEU A 119 -0.13 2.38 9.43
CA LEU A 119 0.48 1.82 10.64
C LEU A 119 1.71 1.04 10.18
N GLU A 120 2.91 1.60 10.34
CA GLU A 120 4.12 0.98 9.82
C GLU A 120 4.20 -0.48 10.31
N ALA A 121 4.09 -1.44 9.38
CA ALA A 121 4.22 -2.88 9.68
C ALA A 121 5.49 -3.22 10.48
N TYR A 122 6.48 -2.33 10.45
CA TYR A 122 7.67 -2.34 11.27
C TYR A 122 7.39 -2.46 12.79
N TYR A 123 6.29 -1.89 13.30
CA TYR A 123 5.90 -1.89 14.72
C TYR A 123 4.87 -2.96 15.10
N VAL A 124 4.42 -3.77 14.14
CA VAL A 124 3.39 -4.79 14.36
C VAL A 124 3.99 -6.17 14.10
N ALA A 125 3.81 -7.09 15.05
CA ALA A 125 4.09 -8.50 14.88
C ALA A 125 2.80 -9.26 14.52
N ILE A 126 2.89 -10.28 13.66
CA ILE A 126 1.80 -11.21 13.36
C ILE A 126 2.08 -12.51 14.10
N THR A 127 1.29 -12.78 15.13
CA THR A 127 1.41 -13.99 15.95
C THR A 127 0.26 -14.96 15.68
N ASN A 128 0.34 -16.18 16.20
CA ASN A 128 -0.77 -17.13 16.14
C ASN A 128 -2.02 -16.60 16.85
N GLU A 129 -1.85 -15.70 17.82
CA GLU A 129 -2.97 -15.05 18.53
C GLU A 129 -3.45 -13.76 17.84
N GLY A 130 -2.98 -13.48 16.62
CA GLY A 130 -3.27 -12.27 15.87
C GLY A 130 -2.16 -11.24 15.94
N GLN A 131 -2.46 -9.99 15.59
CA GLN A 131 -1.47 -8.93 15.51
C GLN A 131 -1.15 -8.31 16.88
N LYS A 132 0.13 -8.08 17.15
CA LYS A 132 0.61 -7.46 18.39
C LYS A 132 1.52 -6.27 18.13
N VAL A 133 1.43 -5.24 18.97
CA VAL A 133 2.39 -4.14 18.93
C VAL A 133 3.74 -4.64 19.48
N LYS A 134 4.84 -4.30 18.80
CA LYS A 134 6.21 -4.61 19.28
C LYS A 134 6.59 -3.68 20.42
N LEU A 135 6.10 -3.98 21.62
CA LEU A 135 6.29 -3.12 22.79
C LEU A 135 7.77 -2.94 23.15
N ASP A 136 8.64 -3.89 22.82
CA ASP A 136 10.10 -3.84 23.05
C ASP A 136 10.85 -2.96 22.04
N HIS A 137 10.19 -2.51 20.96
CA HIS A 137 10.84 -1.70 19.94
C HIS A 137 11.29 -0.33 20.52
N PRO A 138 12.54 0.14 20.29
CA PRO A 138 13.05 1.39 20.88
C PRO A 138 12.18 2.63 20.66
N ASP A 139 11.61 2.80 19.46
CA ASP A 139 10.70 3.92 19.18
C ASP A 139 9.35 3.77 19.89
N ILE A 140 8.86 2.54 20.08
CA ILE A 140 7.62 2.29 20.85
C ILE A 140 7.91 2.58 22.32
N GLN A 141 9.01 2.08 22.88
CA GLN A 141 9.45 2.39 24.25
C GLN A 141 9.61 3.89 24.49
N HIS A 142 10.14 4.63 23.52
CA HIS A 142 10.18 6.09 23.57
C HIS A 142 8.77 6.69 23.70
N ASP A 143 7.82 6.27 22.87
CA ASP A 143 6.46 6.79 22.89
C ASP A 143 5.64 6.33 24.13
N LEU A 144 5.90 5.14 24.67
CA LEU A 144 5.26 4.65 25.89
C LEU A 144 5.64 5.49 27.12
N ASN A 145 6.83 6.09 27.11
CA ASN A 145 7.39 6.89 28.21
C ASN A 145 7.45 8.40 27.87
N LEU A 146 6.66 8.82 26.88
CA LEU A 146 6.73 10.15 26.30
C LEU A 146 6.29 11.23 27.29
N ARG A 147 7.12 12.27 27.46
CA ARG A 147 6.81 13.46 28.30
C ARG A 147 6.30 14.60 27.45
N GLU A 148 5.50 15.50 28.00
CA GLU A 148 4.78 16.58 27.30
C GLU A 148 5.64 17.32 26.26
N GLU A 149 6.85 17.73 26.64
CA GLU A 149 7.83 18.45 25.81
C GLU A 149 8.47 17.64 24.65
N GLN A 150 8.29 16.31 24.58
CA GLN A 150 8.96 15.44 23.63
C GLN A 150 8.12 15.14 22.38
N ALA A 151 8.72 15.05 21.20
CA ALA A 151 8.00 14.61 20.01
C ALA A 151 7.81 13.07 19.97
N PRO A 152 6.64 12.57 19.55
CA PRO A 152 6.42 11.15 19.29
C PRO A 152 7.25 10.66 18.09
N LYS A 153 7.68 9.40 18.13
CA LYS A 153 8.46 8.72 17.07
C LYS A 153 7.65 7.69 16.29
N THR A 154 6.48 7.29 16.79
CA THR A 154 5.60 6.32 16.15
C THR A 154 4.21 6.90 15.95
N VAL A 155 3.52 6.37 14.94
CA VAL A 155 2.11 6.69 14.67
C VAL A 155 1.22 6.47 15.89
N TYR A 156 1.57 5.51 16.76
CA TYR A 156 0.85 5.25 18.00
C TYR A 156 0.96 6.43 18.96
N GLY A 157 2.18 6.84 19.31
CA GLY A 157 2.39 7.98 20.21
C GLY A 157 1.84 9.28 19.64
N ALA A 158 1.98 9.49 18.32
CA ALA A 158 1.46 10.67 17.65
C ALA A 158 -0.07 10.76 17.69
N MET A 159 -0.77 9.65 17.41
CA MET A 159 -2.22 9.60 17.48
C MET A 159 -2.72 9.70 18.92
N MET A 160 -2.06 9.07 19.90
CA MET A 160 -2.49 9.18 21.30
C MET A 160 -2.34 10.59 21.85
N ARG A 161 -1.25 11.28 21.53
CA ARG A 161 -1.09 12.72 21.85
C ARG A 161 -2.19 13.55 21.20
N PHE A 162 -2.44 13.31 19.93
CA PHE A 162 -3.51 14.00 19.22
C PHE A 162 -4.87 13.81 19.92
N ILE A 163 -5.23 12.57 20.25
CA ILE A 163 -6.49 12.25 20.94
C ILE A 163 -6.57 12.90 22.32
N GLN A 164 -5.47 12.85 23.10
CA GLN A 164 -5.39 13.48 24.42
C GLN A 164 -5.66 14.99 24.33
N HIS A 165 -4.97 15.70 23.44
CA HIS A 165 -5.19 17.13 23.23
C HIS A 165 -6.59 17.44 22.67
N HIS A 166 -7.11 16.60 21.79
CA HIS A 166 -8.44 16.77 21.19
C HIS A 166 -9.53 16.79 22.27
N PHE A 167 -9.52 15.80 23.16
CA PHE A 167 -10.54 15.71 24.21
C PHE A 167 -10.30 16.65 25.40
N ALA A 168 -9.05 17.00 25.72
CA ALA A 168 -8.76 18.04 26.71
C ALA A 168 -9.39 19.40 26.34
N ASN A 169 -9.61 19.64 25.04
CA ASN A 169 -10.28 20.84 24.52
C ASN A 169 -11.80 20.69 24.34
N GLY A 170 -12.42 19.63 24.88
CA GLY A 170 -13.87 19.42 24.81
C GLY A 170 -14.40 19.13 23.40
N SER A 171 -13.54 18.63 22.50
CA SER A 171 -13.91 18.43 21.09
C SER A 171 -14.80 17.19 20.87
N GLU A 172 -15.36 17.07 19.65
CA GLU A 172 -16.32 16.03 19.24
C GLU A 172 -15.70 14.60 19.13
N PRO A 173 -16.50 13.52 19.10
CA PRO A 173 -16.00 12.18 18.84
C PRO A 173 -15.25 12.06 17.50
N LEU A 174 -14.32 11.10 17.43
CA LEU A 174 -13.40 10.92 16.31
C LEU A 174 -13.65 9.60 15.58
N THR A 175 -13.54 9.62 14.25
CA THR A 175 -13.49 8.40 13.41
C THR A 175 -12.18 8.39 12.61
N PHE A 176 -11.40 7.32 12.78
CA PHE A 176 -10.15 7.06 12.07
C PHE A 176 -10.32 5.94 11.04
N TYR A 177 -10.06 6.23 9.76
CA TYR A 177 -10.03 5.23 8.70
C TYR A 177 -8.60 4.70 8.50
N PHE A 178 -8.46 3.38 8.50
CA PHE A 178 -7.20 2.67 8.28
C PHE A 178 -7.24 1.91 6.97
N THR A 179 -6.35 2.28 6.03
CA THR A 179 -6.30 1.69 4.67
C THR A 179 -5.10 0.76 4.46
N GLU A 180 -4.42 0.37 5.54
CA GLU A 180 -3.32 -0.60 5.47
C GLU A 180 -3.79 -1.92 4.85
N ASN A 181 -2.95 -2.50 4.00
CA ASN A 181 -3.28 -3.74 3.29
C ASN A 181 -3.11 -4.98 4.19
N ALA A 182 -2.63 -4.81 5.43
CA ALA A 182 -2.49 -5.90 6.40
C ALA A 182 -3.85 -6.37 6.95
N GLN A 183 -3.95 -7.62 7.41
CA GLN A 183 -5.12 -8.11 8.17
C GLN A 183 -5.12 -7.51 9.58
N SER A 184 -5.23 -6.18 9.69
CA SER A 184 -5.17 -5.50 10.99
C SER A 184 -6.54 -5.15 11.52
N ASN A 185 -6.77 -5.46 12.80
CA ASN A 185 -7.75 -4.78 13.62
C ASN A 185 -7.03 -3.56 14.25
N PRO A 186 -7.14 -2.35 13.66
CA PRO A 186 -6.41 -1.18 14.14
C PRO A 186 -6.75 -0.87 15.60
N ARG A 187 -8.03 -1.01 15.99
CA ARG A 187 -8.51 -0.81 17.36
C ARG A 187 -7.70 -1.63 18.37
N ALA A 188 -7.56 -2.93 18.12
CA ALA A 188 -6.85 -3.83 19.03
C ALA A 188 -5.36 -3.49 19.19
N LEU A 189 -4.72 -2.97 18.14
CA LEU A 189 -3.32 -2.52 18.22
C LEU A 189 -3.19 -1.27 19.09
N PHE A 190 -4.10 -0.31 18.94
CA PHE A 190 -4.12 0.88 19.78
C PHE A 190 -4.46 0.56 21.23
N GLU A 191 -5.39 -0.35 21.50
CA GLU A 191 -5.68 -0.81 22.87
C GLU A 191 -4.46 -1.44 23.53
N GLN A 192 -3.71 -2.28 22.82
CA GLN A 192 -2.43 -2.82 23.32
C GLN A 192 -1.41 -1.73 23.63
N PHE A 193 -1.31 -0.72 22.77
CA PHE A 193 -0.42 0.41 22.98
C PHE A 193 -0.85 1.22 24.20
N ILE A 194 -2.13 1.58 24.32
CA ILE A 194 -2.70 2.35 25.44
C ILE A 194 -2.49 1.62 26.77
N ALA A 195 -2.74 0.31 26.80
CA ALA A 195 -2.52 -0.51 27.99
C ALA A 195 -1.06 -0.51 28.47
N ALA A 196 -0.10 -0.27 27.57
CA ALA A 196 1.33 -0.24 27.88
C ALA A 196 1.87 1.19 28.16
N MET A 197 1.10 2.26 27.92
CA MET A 197 1.57 3.63 28.06
C MET A 197 1.70 4.03 29.55
N ALA A 198 2.87 4.58 29.92
CA ALA A 198 3.14 5.05 31.29
C ALA A 198 2.36 6.32 31.66
N TRP A 199 1.92 7.09 30.67
CA TRP A 199 1.17 8.34 30.81
C TRP A 199 -0.34 8.16 30.54
N ASN A 200 -0.82 6.90 30.49
CA ASN A 200 -2.24 6.62 30.37
C ASN A 200 -3.00 7.12 31.61
N THR A 201 -3.96 8.02 31.41
CA THR A 201 -4.91 8.46 32.45
C THR A 201 -6.23 7.70 32.29
N SER A 202 -7.00 7.54 33.37
CA SER A 202 -8.34 6.93 33.31
C SER A 202 -9.22 7.57 32.23
N ASP A 203 -9.07 8.88 32.07
CA ASP A 203 -9.87 9.69 31.17
C ASP A 203 -9.49 9.44 29.70
N LEU A 204 -8.22 9.18 29.40
CA LEU A 204 -7.76 8.90 28.03
C LEU A 204 -8.31 7.56 27.53
N GLN A 205 -8.21 6.50 28.35
CA GLN A 205 -8.78 5.19 28.00
C GLN A 205 -10.30 5.29 27.83
N GLN A 206 -10.99 5.95 28.75
CA GLN A 206 -12.45 6.15 28.65
C GLN A 206 -12.83 6.92 27.38
N HIS A 207 -12.13 8.02 27.07
CA HIS A 207 -12.38 8.79 25.85
C HIS A 207 -12.11 7.97 24.58
N PHE A 208 -11.04 7.19 24.56
CA PHE A 208 -10.76 6.28 23.45
C PHE A 208 -11.89 5.26 23.28
N ASP A 209 -12.40 4.72 24.39
CA ASP A 209 -13.42 3.70 24.33
C ASP A 209 -14.79 4.22 23.89
N GLU A 210 -15.19 5.37 24.42
CA GLU A 210 -16.53 5.92 24.24
C GLU A 210 -16.65 6.85 23.03
N ARG A 211 -15.55 7.49 22.62
CA ARG A 211 -15.57 8.62 21.67
C ARG A 211 -14.61 8.48 20.50
N VAL A 212 -13.85 7.39 20.40
CA VAL A 212 -12.97 7.14 19.25
C VAL A 212 -13.43 5.87 18.53
N GLU A 213 -13.61 5.99 17.22
CA GLU A 213 -13.89 4.87 16.33
C GLU A 213 -12.68 4.64 15.42
N MET A 214 -12.23 3.40 15.31
CA MET A 214 -11.12 3.01 14.43
C MET A 214 -11.61 1.97 13.45
N VAL A 215 -11.81 2.38 12.20
CA VAL A 215 -12.46 1.56 11.19
C VAL A 215 -11.47 1.11 10.11
N PRO A 216 -11.44 -0.18 9.76
CA PRO A 216 -10.74 -0.63 8.57
C PRO A 216 -11.44 -0.11 7.33
N ALA A 217 -10.65 0.21 6.32
CA ALA A 217 -11.11 0.61 5.00
C ALA A 217 -10.18 -0.03 3.94
N MET A 218 -10.60 0.02 2.68
CA MET A 218 -9.76 -0.42 1.56
C MET A 218 -9.70 0.67 0.51
N MET A 219 -8.49 0.98 0.05
CA MET A 219 -8.29 2.00 -0.97
C MET A 219 -7.39 1.49 -2.09
N ASP A 220 -7.75 1.82 -3.33
CA ASP A 220 -7.03 1.37 -4.50
C ASP A 220 -6.97 2.41 -5.63
N ARG A 221 -5.74 2.62 -6.12
CA ARG A 221 -5.36 3.38 -7.31
C ARG A 221 -3.89 3.09 -7.61
N ILE A 222 -3.54 2.83 -8.88
CA ILE A 222 -2.14 2.79 -9.31
C ILE A 222 -1.61 4.22 -9.41
N VAL A 223 -0.60 4.52 -8.59
CA VAL A 223 0.06 5.83 -8.52
C VAL A 223 1.58 5.60 -8.60
N PRO A 224 2.16 5.66 -9.81
CA PRO A 224 3.60 5.61 -10.02
C PRO A 224 4.31 6.80 -9.37
N SER A 225 5.63 6.69 -9.23
CA SER A 225 6.47 7.85 -8.96
C SER A 225 6.61 8.67 -10.24
N VAL A 226 6.52 10.00 -10.13
CA VAL A 226 6.80 10.91 -11.24
C VAL A 226 8.32 10.97 -11.45
N THR A 227 8.78 10.67 -12.67
CA THR A 227 10.20 10.78 -13.05
C THR A 227 10.59 12.23 -13.31
N ALA A 228 11.89 12.54 -13.34
CA ALA A 228 12.36 13.88 -13.70
C ALA A 228 11.87 14.32 -15.09
N GLU A 229 11.95 13.42 -16.07
CA GLU A 229 11.48 13.64 -17.45
C GLU A 229 9.96 13.90 -17.50
N GLN A 230 9.17 13.13 -16.73
CA GLN A 230 7.73 13.37 -16.62
C GLN A 230 7.45 14.71 -15.94
N ASN A 231 8.22 15.08 -14.92
CA ASN A 231 8.07 16.35 -14.23
C ASN A 231 8.31 17.54 -15.16
N GLU A 232 9.36 17.50 -15.98
CA GLU A 232 9.65 18.50 -17.00
C GLU A 232 8.53 18.59 -18.04
N LEU A 233 8.06 17.45 -18.54
CA LEU A 233 6.98 17.41 -19.52
C LEU A 233 5.65 17.90 -18.94
N PHE A 234 5.34 17.56 -17.67
CA PHE A 234 4.16 18.10 -16.98
C PHE A 234 4.27 19.61 -16.75
N ALA A 235 5.45 20.13 -16.43
CA ALA A 235 5.67 21.57 -16.30
C ALA A 235 5.46 22.32 -17.62
N GLU A 236 5.88 21.74 -18.76
CA GLU A 236 5.63 22.32 -20.08
C GLU A 236 4.15 22.31 -20.47
N LEU A 237 3.45 21.21 -20.19
CA LEU A 237 2.05 21.01 -20.56
C LEU A 237 1.08 21.75 -19.64
N PHE A 238 1.42 21.85 -18.35
CA PHE A 238 0.59 22.44 -17.30
C PHE A 238 1.38 23.49 -16.53
N PRO A 239 1.76 24.61 -17.18
CA PRO A 239 2.54 25.65 -16.54
C PRO A 239 1.72 26.29 -15.42
N MET A 240 2.28 26.33 -14.21
CA MET A 240 1.64 26.94 -13.04
C MET A 240 2.33 28.26 -12.69
N PRO A 241 1.58 29.27 -12.20
CA PRO A 241 2.14 30.55 -11.77
C PRO A 241 2.95 30.45 -10.46
N VAL A 242 2.93 29.28 -9.83
CA VAL A 242 3.62 28.96 -8.58
C VAL A 242 4.32 27.62 -8.72
N GLU A 243 5.33 27.38 -7.88
CA GLU A 243 5.99 26.07 -7.83
C GLU A 243 5.01 24.97 -7.40
N VAL A 244 4.96 23.88 -8.15
CA VAL A 244 4.07 22.74 -7.91
C VAL A 244 4.83 21.42 -7.97
N LYS A 245 4.33 20.43 -7.22
CA LYS A 245 4.66 19.03 -7.44
C LYS A 245 3.62 18.40 -8.35
N TYR A 246 4.03 17.52 -9.24
CA TYR A 246 3.09 16.70 -10.01
C TYR A 246 2.90 15.34 -9.34
N ALA A 247 1.67 14.86 -9.34
CA ALA A 247 1.30 13.50 -9.00
C ALA A 247 0.66 12.86 -10.21
N PHE A 248 0.92 11.58 -10.48
CA PHE A 248 0.39 10.88 -11.64
C PHE A 248 -0.21 9.54 -11.24
N GLY A 249 -1.36 9.18 -11.80
CA GLY A 249 -1.99 7.90 -11.50
C GLY A 249 -3.14 7.55 -12.42
N GLU A 250 -3.52 6.28 -12.45
CA GLU A 250 -4.58 5.77 -13.33
C GLU A 250 -5.93 6.48 -13.10
N GLN A 251 -6.87 6.35 -14.05
CA GLN A 251 -8.21 6.92 -13.89
C GLN A 251 -9.04 6.19 -12.83
N PHE A 252 -8.88 4.87 -12.71
CA PHE A 252 -9.58 4.08 -11.72
C PHE A 252 -9.24 4.58 -10.32
N GLY A 253 -10.25 4.66 -9.47
CA GLY A 253 -10.08 4.88 -8.05
C GLY A 253 -11.18 4.16 -7.31
N PHE A 254 -10.85 3.52 -6.21
CA PHE A 254 -11.81 2.77 -5.42
C PHE A 254 -11.51 2.94 -3.94
N PHE A 255 -12.52 3.35 -3.19
CA PHE A 255 -12.47 3.52 -1.74
C PHE A 255 -13.66 2.82 -1.10
N ALA A 256 -13.41 1.65 -0.52
CA ALA A 256 -14.39 0.89 0.23
C ALA A 256 -14.37 1.33 1.71
N LEU A 257 -15.51 1.77 2.21
CA LEU A 257 -15.68 2.38 3.52
C LEU A 257 -16.83 1.73 4.28
N PRO A 258 -16.70 1.42 5.58
CA PRO A 258 -17.83 0.93 6.35
C PRO A 258 -18.73 2.09 6.78
N GLU A 259 -19.95 1.77 7.21
CA GLU A 259 -20.75 2.70 8.00
C GLU A 259 -20.06 2.99 9.35
N THR A 260 -20.20 4.20 9.85
CA THR A 260 -19.49 4.71 11.03
C THR A 260 -20.43 5.38 12.01
N LYS A 261 -20.18 5.23 13.32
CA LYS A 261 -21.05 5.74 14.37
C LYS A 261 -21.01 7.26 14.52
N PHE A 262 -19.83 7.87 14.42
CA PHE A 262 -19.63 9.28 14.80
C PHE A 262 -19.57 10.25 13.62
N ALA A 263 -19.01 9.83 12.48
CA ALA A 263 -18.79 10.71 11.35
C ALA A 263 -19.23 10.05 10.02
N PRO A 264 -20.55 9.97 9.74
CA PRO A 264 -21.03 9.46 8.45
C PRO A 264 -20.41 10.29 7.33
N ILE A 265 -19.92 9.64 6.27
CA ILE A 265 -19.18 10.27 5.17
C ILE A 265 -20.12 11.23 4.42
N PRO A 266 -20.03 12.55 4.65
CA PRO A 266 -21.02 13.49 4.14
C PRO A 266 -21.01 13.62 2.60
N TRP A 267 -19.98 13.06 1.95
CA TRP A 267 -19.73 13.12 0.51
C TRP A 267 -19.94 11.82 -0.23
N GLN A 268 -20.52 10.82 0.43
CA GLN A 268 -20.74 9.52 -0.19
C GLN A 268 -21.46 9.64 -1.54
N ARG A 269 -22.45 10.53 -1.64
CA ARG A 269 -23.26 10.71 -2.85
C ARG A 269 -22.45 11.35 -3.98
N GLU A 270 -21.75 12.42 -3.66
CA GLU A 270 -20.93 13.23 -4.56
C GLU A 270 -19.75 12.43 -5.12
N LEU A 271 -19.25 11.47 -4.33
CA LEU A 271 -18.12 10.61 -4.64
C LEU A 271 -18.50 9.16 -4.92
N SER A 272 -19.77 8.88 -5.21
CA SER A 272 -20.30 7.53 -5.46
C SER A 272 -19.59 6.77 -6.58
N TRP A 273 -18.91 7.46 -7.49
CA TRP A 273 -18.04 6.85 -8.50
C TRP A 273 -16.83 6.14 -7.88
N TYR A 274 -16.25 6.74 -6.83
CA TYR A 274 -15.05 6.24 -6.14
C TYR A 274 -15.37 5.48 -4.85
N ILE A 275 -16.40 5.90 -4.11
CA ILE A 275 -16.74 5.35 -2.80
C ILE A 275 -17.72 4.19 -2.96
N ARG A 276 -17.46 3.09 -2.25
CA ARG A 276 -18.45 2.04 -1.99
C ARG A 276 -18.63 1.88 -0.49
N MET A 277 -19.88 1.92 -0.05
CA MET A 277 -20.21 1.58 1.32
C MET A 277 -20.22 0.07 1.50
N VAL A 278 -19.57 -0.39 2.56
CA VAL A 278 -19.40 -1.80 2.88
C VAL A 278 -20.29 -2.14 4.07
N PRO A 279 -21.12 -3.18 3.97
CA PRO A 279 -21.91 -3.65 5.11
C PRO A 279 -21.03 -4.00 6.32
N PRO A 280 -21.51 -3.80 7.56
CA PRO A 280 -20.80 -4.20 8.76
C PRO A 280 -20.31 -5.65 8.70
N GLY A 281 -19.06 -5.87 9.11
CA GLY A 281 -18.42 -7.19 9.11
C GLY A 281 -17.87 -7.68 7.76
N ARG A 282 -18.14 -6.99 6.64
CA ARG A 282 -17.70 -7.43 5.30
C ARG A 282 -16.43 -6.76 4.77
N MET A 283 -15.81 -5.84 5.53
CA MET A 283 -14.61 -5.13 5.09
C MET A 283 -13.44 -6.06 4.71
N GLY A 284 -13.33 -7.21 5.37
CA GLY A 284 -12.31 -8.21 5.04
C GLY A 284 -12.36 -8.68 3.58
N GLU A 285 -13.55 -8.80 3.00
CA GLU A 285 -13.74 -9.24 1.61
C GLU A 285 -13.26 -8.18 0.61
N PHE A 286 -13.44 -6.89 0.93
CA PHE A 286 -12.92 -5.79 0.12
C PHE A 286 -11.40 -5.66 0.26
N GLN A 287 -10.85 -5.86 1.45
CA GLN A 287 -9.39 -5.92 1.65
C GLN A 287 -8.76 -7.09 0.88
N GLN A 288 -9.46 -8.22 0.72
CA GLN A 288 -9.00 -9.34 -0.13
C GLN A 288 -8.86 -8.91 -1.60
N LEU A 289 -9.78 -8.09 -2.14
CA LEU A 289 -9.65 -7.53 -3.50
C LEU A 289 -8.32 -6.77 -3.66
N LYS A 290 -7.96 -5.94 -2.69
CA LYS A 290 -6.70 -5.20 -2.72
C LYS A 290 -5.47 -6.09 -2.59
N ARG A 291 -5.53 -7.16 -1.79
CA ARG A 291 -4.46 -8.18 -1.72
C ARG A 291 -4.30 -8.88 -3.07
N TRP A 292 -5.41 -9.22 -3.73
CA TRP A 292 -5.45 -9.82 -5.06
C TRP A 292 -4.74 -8.97 -6.09
N PHE A 293 -5.15 -7.70 -6.19
CA PHE A 293 -4.48 -6.74 -7.04
C PHE A 293 -2.99 -6.63 -6.71
N SER A 294 -2.64 -6.56 -5.42
CA SER A 294 -1.25 -6.40 -4.99
C SER A 294 -0.37 -7.59 -5.36
N ILE A 295 -0.89 -8.82 -5.32
CA ILE A 295 -0.17 -10.04 -5.71
C ILE A 295 0.10 -10.04 -7.21
N LEU A 296 -0.91 -9.77 -8.06
CA LEU A 296 -0.71 -9.70 -9.52
C LEU A 296 0.21 -8.54 -9.94
N HIS A 297 0.16 -7.42 -9.20
CA HIS A 297 1.06 -6.30 -9.43
C HIS A 297 2.51 -6.66 -9.09
N GLN A 298 2.74 -7.34 -7.97
CA GLN A 298 4.06 -7.86 -7.57
C GLN A 298 4.58 -8.90 -8.56
N LEU A 299 3.73 -9.83 -9.01
CA LEU A 299 4.06 -10.82 -10.03
C LEU A 299 4.55 -10.13 -11.31
N SER A 300 3.81 -9.13 -11.80
CA SER A 300 4.19 -8.38 -13.00
C SER A 300 5.50 -7.61 -12.83
N ALA A 301 5.74 -7.03 -11.64
CA ALA A 301 6.99 -6.37 -11.30
C ALA A 301 8.18 -7.35 -11.19
N LEU A 302 7.98 -8.56 -10.67
CA LEU A 302 9.01 -9.60 -10.63
C LEU A 302 9.32 -10.13 -12.03
N VAL A 303 8.32 -10.28 -12.89
CA VAL A 303 8.54 -10.60 -14.30
C VAL A 303 9.35 -9.49 -14.96
N ALA A 304 9.03 -8.22 -14.71
CA ALA A 304 9.80 -7.10 -15.23
C ALA A 304 11.28 -7.17 -14.82
N ALA A 305 11.55 -7.39 -13.53
CA ALA A 305 12.91 -7.52 -13.00
C ALA A 305 13.68 -8.68 -13.66
N LEU A 306 13.06 -9.86 -13.83
CA LEU A 306 13.70 -11.05 -14.41
C LEU A 306 13.88 -10.97 -15.93
N SER A 307 13.04 -10.21 -16.61
CA SER A 307 13.06 -10.10 -18.08
C SER A 307 13.70 -8.80 -18.58
N GLY A 308 14.19 -7.96 -17.67
CA GLY A 308 14.86 -6.70 -18.00
C GLY A 308 13.93 -5.60 -18.52
N HIS A 309 12.65 -5.60 -18.13
CA HIS A 309 11.74 -4.50 -18.43
C HIS A 309 11.84 -3.41 -17.36
N ASP A 310 11.95 -2.15 -17.80
CA ASP A 310 12.03 -1.00 -16.89
C ASP A 310 10.71 -0.68 -16.18
N THR A 311 9.59 -1.12 -16.76
CA THR A 311 8.24 -0.83 -16.26
C THR A 311 7.37 -2.08 -16.17
N VAL A 312 6.46 -2.06 -15.20
CA VAL A 312 5.46 -3.10 -14.97
C VAL A 312 4.53 -3.24 -16.17
N ASP A 313 4.09 -2.14 -16.76
CA ASP A 313 3.18 -2.17 -17.92
C ASP A 313 3.87 -2.70 -19.18
N GLY A 314 5.20 -2.55 -19.28
CA GLY A 314 6.00 -3.24 -20.29
C GLY A 314 6.00 -4.75 -20.07
N ALA A 315 6.30 -5.19 -18.85
CA ALA A 315 6.32 -6.60 -18.49
C ALA A 315 4.95 -7.27 -18.52
N ALA A 316 3.85 -6.53 -18.29
CA ALA A 316 2.48 -7.02 -18.41
C ALA A 316 2.17 -7.57 -19.82
N LYS A 317 2.94 -7.16 -20.84
CA LYS A 317 2.84 -7.64 -22.22
C LYS A 317 3.74 -8.83 -22.53
N HIS A 318 4.50 -9.31 -21.55
CA HIS A 318 5.38 -10.45 -21.72
C HIS A 318 4.56 -11.71 -22.11
N PRO A 319 5.02 -12.56 -23.05
CA PRO A 319 4.24 -13.69 -23.57
C PRO A 319 3.73 -14.67 -22.50
N LEU A 320 4.41 -14.75 -21.36
CA LEU A 320 4.04 -15.63 -20.25
C LEU A 320 3.03 -15.03 -19.27
N MET A 321 2.79 -13.71 -19.31
CA MET A 321 1.89 -13.05 -18.34
C MET A 321 0.44 -13.53 -18.39
N PRO A 322 -0.20 -13.69 -19.57
CA PRO A 322 -1.58 -14.19 -19.61
C PRO A 322 -1.74 -15.55 -18.94
N LYS A 323 -0.74 -16.43 -19.09
CA LYS A 323 -0.72 -17.73 -18.43
C LYS A 323 -0.55 -17.53 -16.92
N LEU A 324 0.49 -16.82 -16.49
CA LEU A 324 0.78 -16.59 -15.07
C LEU A 324 -0.39 -15.94 -14.31
N SER A 325 -1.00 -14.88 -14.87
CA SER A 325 -2.10 -14.16 -14.22
C SER A 325 -3.34 -15.03 -14.10
N MET A 326 -3.73 -15.73 -15.18
CA MET A 326 -4.87 -16.64 -15.19
C MET A 326 -4.77 -17.68 -14.07
N LEU A 327 -3.59 -18.26 -13.87
CA LEU A 327 -3.37 -19.30 -12.88
C LEU A 327 -3.36 -18.75 -11.45
N THR A 328 -2.72 -17.60 -11.28
CA THR A 328 -2.78 -16.86 -10.01
C THR A 328 -4.23 -16.57 -9.65
N HIS A 329 -5.05 -16.10 -10.60
CA HIS A 329 -6.47 -15.92 -10.38
C HIS A 329 -7.19 -17.22 -9.98
N GLN A 330 -6.88 -18.35 -10.61
CA GLN A 330 -7.49 -19.64 -10.26
C GLN A 330 -7.15 -20.08 -8.84
N GLU A 331 -5.86 -20.07 -8.47
CA GLU A 331 -5.41 -20.46 -7.13
C GLU A 331 -6.01 -19.53 -6.07
N MET A 332 -6.09 -18.23 -6.35
CA MET A 332 -6.72 -17.27 -5.45
C MET A 332 -8.23 -17.48 -5.32
N ARG A 333 -8.94 -17.87 -6.40
CA ARG A 333 -10.38 -18.20 -6.37
C ARG A 333 -10.69 -19.44 -5.51
N LEU A 334 -9.72 -20.32 -5.30
CA LEU A 334 -9.88 -21.48 -4.39
C LEU A 334 -9.80 -21.08 -2.90
N GLN A 335 -9.26 -19.90 -2.59
CA GLN A 335 -9.16 -19.40 -1.21
C GLN A 335 -10.20 -18.32 -0.92
N TRP A 336 -10.44 -17.44 -1.89
CA TRP A 336 -11.23 -16.24 -1.67
C TRP A 336 -12.42 -16.18 -2.62
N ASN A 337 -13.57 -15.84 -2.06
CA ASN A 337 -14.75 -15.44 -2.81
C ASN A 337 -14.75 -13.90 -2.91
N PRO A 338 -14.42 -13.31 -4.07
CA PRO A 338 -14.26 -11.87 -4.18
C PRO A 338 -15.60 -11.15 -3.96
N ALA A 339 -15.57 -10.04 -3.23
CA ALA A 339 -16.76 -9.19 -3.04
C ALA A 339 -17.23 -8.52 -4.34
N ASP A 340 -16.36 -8.42 -5.34
CA ASP A 340 -16.62 -7.77 -6.62
C ASP A 340 -15.85 -8.50 -7.74
N ASP A 341 -16.55 -9.34 -8.50
CA ASP A 341 -15.97 -10.06 -9.64
C ASP A 341 -15.57 -9.13 -10.79
N GLN A 342 -16.26 -7.99 -10.95
CA GLN A 342 -15.90 -7.02 -11.98
C GLN A 342 -14.53 -6.41 -11.66
N TYR A 343 -14.31 -6.00 -10.40
CA TYR A 343 -13.01 -5.52 -9.95
C TYR A 343 -11.90 -6.53 -10.27
N VAL A 344 -12.11 -7.82 -9.96
CA VAL A 344 -11.13 -8.88 -10.23
C VAL A 344 -10.84 -9.01 -11.72
N SER A 345 -11.87 -8.95 -12.58
CA SER A 345 -11.71 -9.07 -14.03
C SER A 345 -10.93 -7.91 -14.67
N GLU A 346 -10.91 -6.74 -14.02
CA GLU A 346 -10.24 -5.54 -14.53
C GLU A 346 -8.75 -5.44 -14.11
N ILE A 347 -8.28 -6.28 -13.17
CA ILE A 347 -6.93 -6.17 -12.58
C ILE A 347 -5.83 -6.23 -13.65
N ASP A 348 -5.81 -7.28 -14.47
CA ASP A 348 -4.78 -7.46 -15.49
C ASP A 348 -4.77 -6.31 -16.49
N GLY A 349 -5.96 -5.88 -16.92
CA GLY A 349 -6.13 -4.75 -17.82
C GLY A 349 -5.64 -3.44 -17.21
N ARG A 350 -5.82 -3.23 -15.90
CA ARG A 350 -5.30 -2.05 -15.18
C ARG A 350 -3.78 -2.07 -15.06
N ILE A 351 -3.18 -3.22 -14.73
CA ILE A 351 -1.72 -3.37 -14.61
C ILE A 351 -1.04 -3.15 -15.98
N ALA A 352 -1.67 -3.58 -17.07
CA ALA A 352 -1.14 -3.42 -18.42
C ALA A 352 -1.27 -2.00 -19.01
N LYS A 353 -1.94 -1.06 -18.31
CA LYS A 353 -2.04 0.34 -18.78
C LYS A 353 -0.67 1.00 -18.71
N LYS A 354 -0.34 1.77 -19.75
CA LYS A 354 0.93 2.48 -19.87
C LYS A 354 1.05 3.61 -18.82
N LEU A 355 1.51 3.25 -17.64
CA LEU A 355 1.67 4.15 -16.49
C LEU A 355 3.13 4.37 -16.10
N GLY A 356 4.07 3.56 -16.60
CA GLY A 356 5.49 3.70 -16.28
C GLY A 356 5.81 3.34 -14.82
N ASP A 357 5.00 2.47 -14.21
CA ASP A 357 5.21 2.02 -12.85
C ASP A 357 6.48 1.14 -12.78
N THR A 358 7.41 1.45 -11.89
CA THR A 358 8.71 0.76 -11.86
C THR A 358 8.68 -0.47 -10.97
N PRO A 359 9.38 -1.55 -11.35
CA PRO A 359 9.51 -2.74 -10.50
C PRO A 359 10.06 -2.41 -9.11
N TYR A 360 11.03 -1.49 -9.03
CA TYR A 360 11.56 -1.01 -7.76
C TYR A 360 10.47 -0.46 -6.83
N ARG A 361 9.60 0.44 -7.33
CA ARG A 361 8.52 1.02 -6.52
C ARG A 361 7.53 -0.05 -6.06
N VAL A 362 7.19 -1.00 -6.93
CA VAL A 362 6.23 -2.07 -6.63
C VAL A 362 6.81 -3.12 -5.70
N LEU A 363 8.11 -3.40 -5.74
CA LEU A 363 8.76 -4.41 -4.91
C LEU A 363 9.42 -3.83 -3.65
N ARG A 364 9.45 -2.50 -3.50
CA ARG A 364 9.88 -1.86 -2.25
C ARG A 364 9.12 -2.42 -1.04
N ASP A 365 9.82 -2.66 0.06
CA ASP A 365 9.27 -3.22 1.29
C ASP A 365 8.64 -4.63 1.12
N MET A 366 9.05 -5.40 0.08
CA MET A 366 8.53 -6.75 -0.16
C MET A 366 8.71 -7.64 1.07
N GLY A 367 9.92 -7.70 1.64
CA GLY A 367 10.22 -8.57 2.78
C GLY A 367 9.46 -8.22 4.07
N SER A 368 9.31 -6.93 4.36
CA SER A 368 8.70 -6.46 5.61
C SER A 368 7.17 -6.37 5.57
N ARG A 369 6.55 -6.25 4.39
CA ARG A 369 5.10 -6.02 4.25
C ARG A 369 4.36 -6.99 3.34
N LYS A 370 4.95 -7.39 2.21
CA LYS A 370 4.22 -8.08 1.13
C LYS A 370 4.42 -9.59 1.15
N ALA A 371 5.66 -10.04 1.32
CA ALA A 371 6.01 -11.44 1.45
C ALA A 371 5.30 -12.12 2.64
N PRO A 372 5.17 -11.51 3.83
CA PRO A 372 4.38 -12.11 4.91
C PRO A 372 2.92 -12.39 4.52
N ILE A 373 2.27 -11.48 3.79
CA ILE A 373 0.89 -11.66 3.30
C ILE A 373 0.82 -12.86 2.35
N LEU A 374 1.77 -12.95 1.42
CA LEU A 374 1.83 -14.04 0.44
C LEU A 374 2.13 -15.39 1.09
N LEU A 375 3.06 -15.44 2.06
CA LEU A 375 3.40 -16.66 2.79
C LEU A 375 2.24 -17.14 3.66
N ASN A 376 1.51 -16.23 4.32
CA ASN A 376 0.28 -16.59 5.02
C ASN A 376 -0.76 -17.20 4.06
N LEU A 377 -0.96 -16.59 2.88
CA LEU A 377 -1.88 -17.12 1.89
C LEU A 377 -1.45 -18.51 1.38
N ILE A 378 -0.15 -18.75 1.20
CA ILE A 378 0.38 -20.06 0.82
C ILE A 378 0.10 -21.10 1.92
N ALA A 379 0.33 -20.73 3.19
CA ALA A 379 0.08 -21.60 4.33
C ALA A 379 -1.42 -21.92 4.50
N GLU A 380 -2.29 -20.92 4.38
CA GLU A 380 -3.76 -21.08 4.39
C GLU A 380 -4.21 -21.98 3.24
N TYR A 381 -3.69 -21.74 2.03
CA TYR A 381 -4.00 -22.57 0.87
C TYR A 381 -3.61 -24.03 1.13
N HIS A 382 -2.42 -24.28 1.66
CA HIS A 382 -1.96 -25.62 1.96
C HIS A 382 -2.83 -26.32 3.00
N GLN A 383 -3.23 -25.62 4.06
CA GLN A 383 -4.15 -26.17 5.06
C GLN A 383 -5.51 -26.54 4.46
N ASN A 384 -6.05 -25.69 3.59
CA ASN A 384 -7.40 -25.87 3.02
C ASN A 384 -7.44 -26.89 1.88
N GLN A 385 -6.43 -26.89 1.01
CA GLN A 385 -6.42 -27.66 -0.24
C GLN A 385 -5.54 -28.91 -0.17
N GLN A 386 -4.76 -29.08 0.92
CA GLN A 386 -3.78 -30.17 1.07
C GLN A 386 -2.77 -30.23 -0.09
N ALA A 387 -2.51 -29.08 -0.72
CA ALA A 387 -1.62 -28.89 -1.87
C ALA A 387 -0.99 -27.50 -1.80
N LEU A 388 0.09 -27.24 -2.54
CA LEU A 388 0.67 -25.90 -2.61
C LEU A 388 0.09 -25.10 -3.78
N PRO A 389 -0.08 -23.77 -3.64
CA PRO A 389 -0.41 -22.89 -4.76
C PRO A 389 0.87 -22.57 -5.54
N HIS A 390 1.07 -23.23 -6.67
CA HIS A 390 2.31 -23.18 -7.44
C HIS A 390 2.63 -21.77 -7.94
N SER A 391 1.63 -21.00 -8.38
CA SER A 391 1.86 -19.63 -8.87
C SER A 391 2.30 -18.70 -7.74
N LEU A 392 1.74 -18.86 -6.52
CA LEU A 392 2.10 -18.05 -5.37
C LEU A 392 3.49 -18.42 -4.82
N VAL A 393 3.83 -19.70 -4.81
CA VAL A 393 5.19 -20.17 -4.47
C VAL A 393 6.20 -19.64 -5.49
N LEU A 394 5.85 -19.63 -6.79
CA LEU A 394 6.69 -19.06 -7.83
C LEU A 394 6.94 -17.55 -7.61
N VAL A 395 5.95 -16.78 -7.16
CA VAL A 395 6.14 -15.35 -6.80
C VAL A 395 7.19 -15.19 -5.70
N ILE A 396 7.16 -16.04 -4.66
CA ILE A 396 8.21 -16.04 -3.61
C ILE A 396 9.57 -16.43 -4.21
N ALA A 397 9.64 -17.49 -5.01
CA ALA A 397 10.88 -17.93 -5.65
C ALA A 397 11.49 -16.84 -6.54
N MET A 398 10.67 -16.16 -7.34
CA MET A 398 11.08 -15.02 -8.18
C MET A 398 11.62 -13.88 -7.34
N TRP A 399 10.99 -13.56 -6.20
CA TRP A 399 11.49 -12.52 -5.31
C TRP A 399 12.86 -12.89 -4.71
N LEU A 400 13.00 -14.11 -4.18
CA LEU A 400 14.27 -14.58 -3.61
C LEU A 400 15.40 -14.58 -4.64
N ALA A 401 15.11 -14.99 -5.88
CA ALA A 401 16.07 -14.98 -6.98
C ALA A 401 16.54 -13.57 -7.36
N ASN A 402 15.77 -12.52 -7.03
CA ASN A 402 16.08 -11.12 -7.37
C ASN A 402 16.64 -10.28 -6.21
N LEU A 403 16.89 -10.85 -5.03
CA LEU A 403 17.34 -10.08 -3.85
C LEU A 403 18.64 -9.30 -4.06
N GLU A 404 19.51 -9.76 -4.97
CA GLU A 404 20.76 -9.10 -5.32
C GLU A 404 20.68 -8.19 -6.54
N SER A 405 19.52 -8.13 -7.21
CA SER A 405 19.36 -7.34 -8.43
C SER A 405 19.64 -5.86 -8.18
N GLU A 406 20.23 -5.19 -9.17
CA GLU A 406 20.45 -3.74 -9.13
C GLU A 406 19.15 -2.96 -8.91
N PHE A 407 17.99 -3.54 -9.26
CA PHE A 407 16.68 -2.95 -8.99
C PHE A 407 16.42 -2.73 -7.50
N LEU A 408 16.95 -3.57 -6.60
CA LEU A 408 16.82 -3.41 -5.15
C LEU A 408 17.96 -2.59 -4.52
N SER A 409 18.96 -2.19 -5.31
CA SER A 409 20.17 -1.45 -4.86
C SER A 409 19.91 -0.08 -4.25
N ASN A 410 18.75 0.51 -4.55
CA ASN A 410 18.36 1.83 -4.06
C ASN A 410 17.66 1.81 -2.69
N GLU A 411 17.50 0.63 -2.06
CA GLU A 411 17.01 0.59 -0.68
C GLU A 411 18.11 1.01 0.32
N LYS A 412 17.77 1.84 1.31
CA LYS A 412 18.63 2.02 2.52
C LYS A 412 18.89 0.69 3.25
N SER A 413 18.05 -0.32 3.00
CA SER A 413 18.14 -1.71 3.45
C SER A 413 18.84 -2.64 2.45
N TYR A 414 19.35 -2.15 1.32
CA TYR A 414 19.96 -2.98 0.26
C TYR A 414 21.06 -3.89 0.80
N GLU A 415 21.95 -3.39 1.65
CA GLU A 415 23.02 -4.21 2.20
C GLU A 415 22.47 -5.35 3.07
N ALA A 416 21.39 -5.12 3.82
CA ALA A 416 20.71 -6.17 4.58
C ALA A 416 20.01 -7.18 3.65
N LEU A 417 19.33 -6.72 2.60
CA LEU A 417 18.69 -7.59 1.60
C LEU A 417 19.71 -8.41 0.80
N ARG A 418 20.86 -7.82 0.48
CA ARG A 418 21.98 -8.45 -0.21
C ARG A 418 22.66 -9.49 0.67
N LEU A 419 22.88 -9.21 1.95
CA LEU A 419 23.36 -10.20 2.92
C LEU A 419 22.39 -11.37 3.05
N VAL A 420 21.09 -11.11 3.02
CA VAL A 420 20.10 -12.19 2.98
C VAL A 420 20.16 -12.97 1.67
N GLY A 421 20.31 -12.30 0.52
CA GLY A 421 20.55 -12.96 -0.76
C GLY A 421 21.73 -13.92 -0.74
N TYR A 422 22.87 -13.50 -0.14
CA TYR A 422 24.02 -14.38 0.08
C TYR A 422 23.69 -15.57 0.97
N ARG A 423 23.00 -15.35 2.11
CA ARG A 423 22.58 -16.45 2.99
C ARG A 423 21.64 -17.43 2.29
N ILE A 424 20.74 -16.96 1.44
CA ILE A 424 19.87 -17.84 0.64
C ILE A 424 20.72 -18.70 -0.29
N LYS A 425 21.72 -18.13 -0.98
CA LYS A 425 22.63 -18.90 -1.84
C LYS A 425 23.47 -19.92 -1.07
N GLU A 426 23.91 -19.59 0.14
CA GLU A 426 24.61 -20.53 1.02
C GLU A 426 23.70 -21.63 1.58
N TRP A 427 22.43 -21.29 1.82
CA TRP A 427 21.40 -22.20 2.31
C TRP A 427 20.84 -23.12 1.21
N MET A 428 20.70 -22.65 -0.02
CA MET A 428 20.08 -23.39 -1.12
C MET A 428 20.65 -24.81 -1.33
N PRO A 429 21.97 -25.06 -1.19
CA PRO A 429 22.53 -26.41 -1.26
C PRO A 429 22.17 -27.34 -0.09
N THR A 430 21.88 -26.79 1.10
CA THR A 430 21.57 -27.56 2.32
C THR A 430 20.07 -27.75 2.50
N GLY A 431 19.26 -26.78 2.10
CA GLY A 431 17.80 -26.83 2.18
C GLY A 431 17.25 -26.93 3.61
N ASP A 432 18.03 -26.62 4.63
CA ASP A 432 17.66 -26.88 6.02
C ASP A 432 16.60 -25.91 6.57
N ALA A 433 15.66 -26.41 7.36
CA ALA A 433 14.52 -25.62 7.86
C ALA A 433 14.93 -24.48 8.82
N ILE A 434 16.06 -24.62 9.52
CA ILE A 434 16.55 -23.63 10.49
C ILE A 434 17.05 -22.40 9.74
N GLY A 435 17.92 -22.59 8.75
CA GLY A 435 18.43 -21.52 7.89
C GLY A 435 17.32 -20.74 7.20
N PHE A 436 16.30 -21.42 6.66
CA PHE A 436 15.13 -20.76 6.08
C PHE A 436 14.38 -19.90 7.10
N THR A 437 14.12 -20.44 8.29
CA THR A 437 13.40 -19.73 9.35
C THR A 437 14.15 -18.47 9.78
N GLU A 438 15.47 -18.56 9.96
CA GLU A 438 16.32 -17.42 10.34
C GLU A 438 16.39 -16.35 9.23
N ILE A 439 16.54 -16.79 7.98
CA ILE A 439 16.57 -15.91 6.80
C ILE A 439 15.25 -15.13 6.70
N PHE A 440 14.11 -15.80 6.71
CA PHE A 440 12.81 -15.14 6.57
C PHE A 440 12.42 -14.32 7.80
N ALA A 441 12.80 -14.76 9.00
CA ALA A 441 12.65 -13.94 10.21
C ALA A 441 13.47 -12.64 10.11
N SER A 442 14.66 -12.67 9.51
CA SER A 442 15.47 -11.47 9.30
C SER A 442 14.86 -10.52 8.25
N LEU A 443 14.17 -11.05 7.23
CA LEU A 443 13.55 -10.27 6.15
C LEU A 443 12.28 -9.53 6.58
N SER A 444 11.57 -10.06 7.58
CA SER A 444 10.28 -9.51 8.03
C SER A 444 10.31 -8.86 9.41
N ASN A 445 11.49 -8.65 9.99
CA ASN A 445 11.65 -8.15 11.37
C ASN A 445 11.01 -9.06 12.44
N ALA A 446 11.18 -10.38 12.29
CA ALA A 446 10.77 -11.45 13.21
C ALA A 446 9.25 -11.64 13.42
N THR A 447 8.41 -11.06 12.56
CA THR A 447 6.97 -10.89 12.82
C THR A 447 6.06 -12.01 12.35
N SER A 448 6.57 -13.10 11.78
CA SER A 448 5.73 -14.23 11.34
C SER A 448 6.41 -15.57 11.54
N LEU A 449 7.18 -15.69 12.65
CA LEU A 449 8.01 -16.84 12.93
C LEU A 449 7.22 -18.17 12.86
N ALA A 450 5.97 -18.20 13.33
CA ALA A 450 5.15 -19.41 13.30
C ALA A 450 4.78 -19.85 11.87
N VAL A 451 4.40 -18.92 10.99
CA VAL A 451 4.11 -19.23 9.58
C VAL A 451 5.38 -19.65 8.85
N TYR A 452 6.51 -19.00 9.14
CA TYR A 452 7.80 -19.41 8.58
C TYR A 452 8.21 -20.79 9.06
N GLN A 453 8.06 -21.09 10.35
CA GLN A 453 8.35 -22.41 10.91
C GLN A 453 7.46 -23.47 10.25
N GLN A 454 6.15 -23.20 10.10
CA GLN A 454 5.23 -24.11 9.42
C GLN A 454 5.69 -24.41 7.99
N LEU A 455 5.97 -23.38 7.20
CA LEU A 455 6.43 -23.55 5.82
C LEU A 455 7.84 -24.16 5.72
N ALA A 456 8.74 -23.82 6.64
CA ALA A 456 10.09 -24.37 6.72
C ALA A 456 10.08 -25.88 6.97
N THR A 457 9.08 -26.38 7.70
CA THR A 457 8.89 -27.83 7.94
C THR A 457 8.15 -28.54 6.81
N ASN A 458 7.64 -27.82 5.80
CA ASN A 458 6.96 -28.41 4.66
C ASN A 458 7.97 -28.80 3.58
N GLU A 459 8.30 -30.10 3.49
CA GLU A 459 9.30 -30.62 2.54
C GLU A 459 8.99 -30.25 1.09
N GLN A 460 7.72 -30.33 0.67
CA GLN A 460 7.32 -30.02 -0.70
C GLN A 460 7.57 -28.55 -1.04
N PHE A 461 7.24 -27.63 -0.12
CA PHE A 461 7.45 -26.19 -0.31
C PHE A 461 8.94 -25.87 -0.40
N MET A 462 9.73 -26.43 0.52
CA MET A 462 11.17 -26.21 0.58
C MET A 462 11.88 -26.77 -0.66
N GLN A 463 11.52 -27.98 -1.09
CA GLN A 463 12.04 -28.57 -2.33
C GLN A 463 11.67 -27.73 -3.56
N THR A 464 10.42 -27.27 -3.64
CA THR A 464 9.95 -26.43 -4.75
C THR A 464 10.78 -25.15 -4.86
N LEU A 465 11.05 -24.47 -3.74
CA LEU A 465 11.90 -23.28 -3.74
C LEU A 465 13.35 -23.61 -4.12
N ALA A 466 13.92 -24.68 -3.57
CA ALA A 466 15.28 -25.12 -3.85
C ALA A 466 15.49 -25.47 -5.34
N GLU A 467 14.46 -25.98 -6.02
CA GLU A 467 14.49 -26.26 -7.45
C GLU A 467 14.29 -25.00 -8.31
N MET A 468 13.34 -24.13 -7.94
CA MET A 468 12.99 -22.95 -8.75
C MET A 468 14.03 -21.83 -8.72
N ILE A 469 14.58 -21.51 -7.55
CA ILE A 469 15.50 -20.36 -7.39
C ILE A 469 16.75 -20.48 -8.28
N PRO A 470 17.48 -21.63 -8.33
CA PRO A 470 18.63 -21.78 -9.24
C PRO A 470 18.26 -21.69 -10.71
N ILE A 471 17.03 -22.06 -11.10
CA ILE A 471 16.55 -21.94 -12.48
C ILE A 471 16.31 -20.46 -12.79
N LEU A 472 15.59 -19.76 -11.91
CA LEU A 472 15.26 -18.34 -12.04
C LEU A 472 16.49 -17.43 -12.07
N ALA A 473 17.58 -17.82 -11.39
CA ALA A 473 18.84 -17.08 -11.39
C ALA A 473 19.61 -17.16 -12.73
N ARG A 474 19.22 -18.05 -13.65
CA ARG A 474 19.86 -18.19 -14.97
C ARG A 474 19.27 -17.21 -15.98
N PRO A 475 20.05 -16.76 -16.99
CA PRO A 475 19.48 -16.08 -18.15
C PRO A 475 18.35 -16.91 -18.78
N ALA A 476 17.22 -16.28 -19.10
CA ALA A 476 16.01 -16.93 -19.61
C ALA A 476 15.39 -18.01 -18.67
N GLY A 477 15.79 -18.04 -17.40
CA GLY A 477 15.30 -18.97 -16.40
C GLY A 477 13.80 -18.88 -16.11
N LEU A 478 13.17 -17.74 -16.39
CA LEU A 478 11.75 -17.51 -16.16
C LEU A 478 10.86 -18.54 -16.88
N SER A 479 11.11 -18.84 -18.16
CA SER A 479 10.30 -19.81 -18.91
C SER A 479 10.46 -21.22 -18.34
N ALA A 480 11.69 -21.62 -18.01
CA ALA A 480 11.96 -22.95 -17.47
C ALA A 480 11.37 -23.13 -16.07
N ALA A 481 11.43 -22.11 -15.21
CA ALA A 481 10.82 -22.16 -13.88
C ALA A 481 9.30 -22.23 -13.95
N ILE A 482 8.71 -21.52 -14.92
CA ILE A 482 7.31 -21.62 -15.29
C ILE A 482 7.02 -23.06 -15.69
N ASP A 483 7.67 -23.61 -16.71
CA ASP A 483 7.42 -24.97 -17.19
C ASP A 483 7.57 -26.02 -16.09
N LEU A 484 8.57 -25.89 -15.20
CA LEU A 484 8.72 -26.75 -14.02
C LEU A 484 7.54 -26.63 -13.05
N ALA A 485 7.11 -25.40 -12.73
CA ALA A 485 5.89 -25.16 -11.94
C ALA A 485 4.65 -25.81 -12.60
N PHE A 486 4.65 -25.93 -13.94
CA PHE A 486 3.58 -26.51 -14.75
C PHE A 486 3.59 -28.03 -14.83
N GLU A 487 4.75 -28.65 -15.01
CA GLU A 487 4.89 -30.09 -15.22
C GLU A 487 4.63 -30.88 -13.92
N ASN A 488 5.01 -30.34 -12.76
CA ASN A 488 4.96 -31.06 -11.49
C ASN A 488 3.63 -30.98 -10.71
N GLY A 489 2.64 -30.16 -11.10
CA GLY A 489 1.39 -30.07 -10.29
C GLY A 489 0.09 -29.62 -10.95
N TRP A 490 0.03 -29.45 -12.26
CA TRP A 490 -1.21 -29.03 -12.94
C TRP A 490 -2.08 -30.19 -13.43
N ALA A 491 -1.72 -31.44 -13.15
CA ALA A 491 -2.54 -32.60 -13.53
C ALA A 491 -3.95 -32.55 -12.93
N HIS A 492 -4.13 -31.95 -11.74
CA HIS A 492 -5.42 -31.85 -11.05
C HIS A 492 -6.32 -30.70 -11.56
N VAL A 493 -5.74 -29.66 -12.14
CA VAL A 493 -6.50 -28.56 -12.77
C VAL A 493 -6.84 -28.91 -14.21
N ARG A 494 -6.02 -29.67 -14.94
CA ARG A 494 -6.38 -30.13 -16.30
C ARG A 494 -7.71 -30.92 -16.35
N SER A 495 -8.07 -31.64 -15.28
CA SER A 495 -9.30 -32.43 -15.22
C SER A 495 -10.58 -31.61 -15.00
N THR A 496 -10.49 -30.33 -14.61
CA THR A 496 -11.65 -29.44 -14.48
C THR A 496 -11.88 -28.57 -15.73
N TRP A 497 -11.09 -28.78 -16.78
CA TRP A 497 -11.07 -28.00 -18.02
C TRP A 497 -11.56 -28.78 -19.26
N SER A 498 -11.81 -30.09 -19.13
CA SER A 498 -12.56 -30.88 -20.12
C SER A 498 -14.04 -30.92 -19.73
#